data_AF-A0A438KCA0-F1
#
_entry.id   AF-A0A438KCA0-F1
#
_cell.length_a   1.000
_cell.length_b   1.000
_cell.length_c   1.000
_cell.angle_alpha   90.00
_cell.angle_beta   90.00
_cell.angle_gamma   90.00
#
_symmetry.space_group_name_H-M   'P 1'
#
loop_
_entity.id
_entity.type
_entity.pdbx_description
1 polymer ?
#
loop_
_entity_poly.entity_id
_entity_poly.type
_entity_poly.pdbx_seq_one_letter_code
_entity_poly.pdbx_strand_id
1 'polypeptide(L)'
;MSEIANPCEEWALKSQTAALVAEIVRREGLSLWQELLPSLVSLSNNGPIQAELVAMMLRWLPEDITVHNEDLEGDRRRLLLRGLTQSLSEILPMLYTFLERHFGAALNEVGRQQLDAAKQHAATVTATLNAVNAYAEWAPLSDLAKYGIIHGCGFLLSSPDFRLHACEFFKLVSSRKRPVDSSSSEFDSAMSNIFQILMNVSRDFLYKSTSSGVVIDESEFEFAEYICESMVSLGSSNLQCITGDSTILSHYLQQGSC
;
A
#
# COMPACT_ATOMS: atom_id res chain seq x y z
N MET A 1 11.17 35.25 12.34
CA MET A 1 10.29 35.40 11.18
C MET A 1 9.96 34.00 10.70
N SER A 2 8.84 33.44 11.16
CA SER A 2 8.36 32.16 10.64
C SER A 2 7.56 32.46 9.37
N GLU A 3 8.17 32.27 8.21
CA GLU A 3 7.39 31.96 7.02
C GLU A 3 6.66 30.66 7.35
N ILE A 4 5.37 30.78 7.63
CA ILE A 4 4.46 29.65 7.67
C ILE A 4 4.37 29.20 6.22
N ALA A 5 5.27 28.28 5.83
CA ALA A 5 5.22 27.66 4.51
C ALA A 5 3.81 27.13 4.27
N ASN A 6 3.28 27.34 3.09
CA ASN A 6 1.98 26.78 2.72
C ASN A 6 2.06 25.24 2.88
N PRO A 7 1.05 24.55 3.43
CA PRO A 7 1.08 23.08 3.53
C PRO A 7 1.42 22.37 2.20
N CYS A 8 1.06 22.99 1.07
CA CYS A 8 1.44 22.53 -0.27
C CYS A 8 2.95 22.71 -0.57
N GLU A 9 3.53 23.85 -0.15
CA GLU A 9 4.98 24.11 -0.28
C GLU A 9 5.79 23.16 0.62
N GLU A 10 5.31 22.88 1.83
CA GLU A 10 5.96 21.92 2.73
C GLU A 10 5.95 20.50 2.12
N TRP A 11 4.82 20.05 1.58
CA TRP A 11 4.74 18.77 0.87
C TRP A 11 5.65 18.71 -0.36
N ALA A 12 5.67 19.76 -1.18
CA ALA A 12 6.50 19.82 -2.37
C ALA A 12 7.99 19.70 -2.03
N LEU A 13 8.45 20.40 -0.98
CA LEU A 13 9.82 20.31 -0.49
C LEU A 13 10.15 18.92 0.03
N LYS A 14 9.26 18.30 0.83
CA LYS A 14 9.43 16.92 1.30
C LYS A 14 9.54 15.94 0.14
N SER A 15 8.66 16.05 -0.84
CA SER A 15 8.62 15.17 -2.02
C SER A 15 9.89 15.29 -2.87
N GLN A 16 10.34 16.52 -3.16
CA GLN A 16 11.57 16.77 -3.91
C GLN A 16 12.81 16.28 -3.15
N THR A 17 12.84 16.45 -1.83
CA THR A 17 13.94 15.95 -0.99
C THR A 17 13.99 14.43 -1.03
N ALA A 18 12.83 13.76 -0.87
CA ALA A 18 12.74 12.31 -0.94
C ALA A 18 13.16 11.76 -2.31
N ALA A 19 12.71 12.39 -3.39
CA ALA A 19 13.10 12.05 -4.76
C ALA A 19 14.60 12.19 -4.98
N LEU A 20 15.20 13.30 -4.51
CA LEU A 20 16.64 13.53 -4.63
C LEU A 20 17.45 12.45 -3.91
N VAL A 21 17.05 12.05 -2.71
CA VAL A 21 17.76 10.99 -1.98
C VAL A 21 17.61 9.63 -2.68
N ALA A 22 16.42 9.31 -3.20
CA ALA A 22 16.21 8.09 -3.99
C ALA A 22 17.07 8.06 -5.26
N GLU A 23 17.18 9.19 -5.96
CA GLU A 23 18.04 9.34 -7.14
C GLU A 23 19.53 9.18 -6.79
N ILE A 24 19.98 9.69 -5.63
CA ILE A 24 21.35 9.45 -5.16
C ILE A 24 21.59 7.96 -4.91
N VAL A 25 20.65 7.25 -4.28
CA VAL A 25 20.73 5.80 -4.09
C VAL A 25 20.74 5.04 -5.41
N ARG A 26 19.92 5.45 -6.38
CA ARG A 26 19.92 4.90 -7.74
C ARG A 26 21.28 5.09 -8.43
N ARG A 27 21.95 6.23 -8.22
CA ARG A 27 23.25 6.60 -8.80
C ARG A 27 24.45 5.92 -8.15
N GLU A 28 24.47 5.82 -6.82
CA GLU A 28 25.58 5.21 -6.07
C GLU A 28 25.42 3.68 -5.96
N GLY A 29 24.17 3.20 -6.01
CA GLY A 29 23.83 1.79 -6.00
C GLY A 29 23.66 1.19 -4.60
N LEU A 30 23.78 -0.13 -4.53
CA LEU A 30 23.35 -0.93 -3.38
C LEU A 30 24.16 -0.69 -2.11
N SER A 31 25.46 -0.36 -2.21
CA SER A 31 26.30 -0.12 -1.04
C SER A 31 25.77 1.05 -0.21
N LEU A 32 25.45 2.16 -0.88
CA LEU A 32 24.87 3.32 -0.20
C LEU A 32 23.50 2.99 0.39
N TRP A 33 22.66 2.22 -0.32
CA TRP A 33 21.36 1.79 0.21
C TRP A 33 21.50 1.01 1.53
N GLN A 34 22.41 0.05 1.58
CA GLN A 34 22.65 -0.77 2.78
C GLN A 34 23.19 0.07 3.95
N GLU A 35 23.97 1.11 3.67
CA GLU A 35 24.45 2.05 4.70
C GLU A 35 23.34 3.00 5.19
N LEU A 36 22.45 3.44 4.28
CA LEU A 36 21.36 4.37 4.59
C LEU A 36 20.21 3.71 5.35
N LEU A 37 19.84 2.47 5.02
CA LEU A 37 18.65 1.82 5.56
C LEU A 37 18.56 1.87 7.10
N PRO A 38 19.63 1.53 7.88
CA PRO A 38 19.59 1.66 9.34
C PRO A 38 19.33 3.09 9.82
N SER A 39 19.88 4.09 9.11
CA SER A 39 19.68 5.50 9.43
C SER A 39 18.25 5.94 9.15
N LEU A 40 17.61 5.43 8.09
CA LEU A 40 16.21 5.68 7.78
C LEU A 40 15.27 5.06 8.82
N VAL A 41 15.58 3.84 9.26
CA VAL A 41 14.85 3.17 10.36
C VAL A 41 14.99 3.98 11.65
N SER A 42 16.19 4.48 11.97
CA SER A 42 16.36 5.34 13.15
C SER A 42 15.60 6.66 13.01
N LEU A 43 15.64 7.27 11.83
CA LEU A 43 15.00 8.56 11.55
C LEU A 43 13.48 8.49 11.68
N SER A 44 12.86 7.45 11.11
CA SER A 44 11.41 7.28 11.11
C SER A 44 10.81 7.14 12.51
N ASN A 45 11.60 6.69 13.48
CA ASN A 45 11.15 6.55 14.86
C ASN A 45 11.00 7.89 15.61
N ASN A 46 11.54 8.99 15.09
CA ASN A 46 11.56 10.30 15.76
C ASN A 46 10.22 11.04 15.75
N GLY A 47 9.28 10.68 14.87
CA GLY A 47 7.98 11.36 14.79
C GLY A 47 7.27 11.15 13.45
N PRO A 48 6.00 11.63 13.33
CA PRO A 48 5.21 11.49 12.10
C PRO A 48 5.86 12.18 10.90
N ILE A 49 6.46 13.37 11.08
CA ILE A 49 7.10 14.09 9.96
C ILE A 49 8.30 13.31 9.39
N GLN A 50 9.10 12.70 10.26
CA GLN A 50 10.25 11.90 9.84
C GLN A 50 9.81 10.57 9.22
N ALA A 51 8.79 9.92 9.79
CA ALA A 51 8.21 8.70 9.21
C ALA A 51 7.59 8.98 7.84
N GLU A 52 6.89 10.10 7.67
CA GLU A 52 6.35 10.56 6.38
C GLU A 52 7.46 10.72 5.34
N LEU A 53 8.54 11.43 5.67
CA LEU A 53 9.70 11.60 4.79
C LEU A 53 10.33 10.26 4.38
N VAL A 54 10.50 9.34 5.33
CA VAL A 54 11.04 8.00 5.06
C VAL A 54 10.09 7.21 4.15
N ALA A 55 8.78 7.26 4.39
CA ALA A 55 7.80 6.62 3.52
C ALA A 55 7.82 7.22 2.10
N MET A 56 7.91 8.54 1.95
CA MET A 56 8.05 9.20 0.65
C MET A 56 9.32 8.75 -0.09
N MET A 57 10.44 8.59 0.61
CA MET A 57 11.68 8.09 0.01
C MET A 57 11.55 6.63 -0.42
N LEU A 58 10.95 5.79 0.44
CA LEU A 58 10.69 4.37 0.14
C LEU A 58 9.72 4.19 -1.02
N ARG A 59 8.87 5.16 -1.32
CA ARG A 59 8.05 5.18 -2.53
C ARG A 59 8.89 5.46 -3.78
N TRP A 60 9.72 6.50 -3.75
CA TRP A 60 10.54 6.91 -4.90
C TRP A 60 11.57 5.85 -5.31
N LEU A 61 12.16 5.14 -4.34
CA LEU A 61 13.18 4.12 -4.61
C LEU A 61 12.76 3.05 -5.64
N PRO A 62 11.66 2.31 -5.43
CA PRO A 62 11.17 1.37 -6.44
C PRO A 62 10.62 2.06 -7.68
N GLU A 63 9.89 3.19 -7.57
CA GLU A 63 9.30 3.90 -8.72
C GLU A 63 10.36 4.31 -9.75
N ASP A 64 11.50 4.82 -9.28
CA ASP A 64 12.63 5.16 -10.16
C ASP A 64 13.11 3.93 -10.94
N ILE A 65 13.11 2.76 -10.33
CA ILE A 65 13.64 1.54 -10.96
C ILE A 65 12.59 0.81 -11.81
N THR A 66 11.31 0.88 -11.45
CA THR A 66 10.23 0.12 -12.11
C THR A 66 9.44 0.94 -13.11
N VAL A 67 9.24 2.23 -12.85
CA VAL A 67 8.43 3.15 -13.66
C VAL A 67 9.34 4.10 -14.45
N HIS A 68 10.23 4.83 -13.77
CA HIS A 68 11.08 5.86 -14.38
C HIS A 68 12.48 5.34 -14.76
N ASN A 69 12.51 4.28 -15.56
CA ASN A 69 13.73 3.52 -15.89
C ASN A 69 14.27 3.72 -17.31
N GLU A 70 13.78 4.73 -18.04
CA GLU A 70 14.13 4.97 -19.45
C GLU A 70 15.64 5.16 -19.68
N ASP A 71 16.34 5.69 -18.69
CA ASP A 71 17.78 5.96 -18.66
C ASP A 71 18.60 4.87 -17.93
N LEU A 72 17.94 3.83 -17.38
CA LEU A 72 18.63 2.74 -16.68
C LEU A 72 18.91 1.55 -17.60
N GLU A 73 20.19 1.19 -17.72
CA GLU A 73 20.59 -0.06 -18.36
C GLU A 73 20.00 -1.29 -17.65
N GLY A 74 19.65 -2.32 -18.42
CA GLY A 74 18.97 -3.51 -17.91
C GLY A 74 19.75 -4.25 -16.80
N ASP A 75 21.09 -4.29 -16.87
CA ASP A 75 21.93 -4.93 -15.86
C ASP A 75 21.90 -4.17 -14.53
N ARG A 76 21.98 -2.84 -14.62
CA ARG A 76 21.90 -1.94 -13.47
C ARG A 76 20.52 -2.00 -12.82
N ARG A 77 19.45 -1.99 -13.62
CA ARG A 77 18.07 -2.17 -13.14
C ARG A 77 17.90 -3.47 -12.36
N ARG A 78 18.38 -4.60 -12.92
CA ARG A 78 18.33 -5.91 -12.26
C ARG A 78 19.12 -5.94 -10.94
N LEU A 79 20.29 -5.31 -10.91
CA LEU A 79 21.10 -5.19 -9.70
C LEU A 79 20.35 -4.42 -8.61
N LEU A 80 19.81 -3.24 -8.93
CA LEU A 80 19.07 -2.41 -7.98
C LEU A 80 17.82 -3.11 -7.44
N LEU A 81 17.00 -3.70 -8.31
CA LEU A 81 15.82 -4.48 -7.88
C LEU A 81 16.20 -5.65 -6.98
N ARG A 82 17.30 -6.35 -7.28
CA ARG A 82 17.78 -7.45 -6.44
C ARG A 82 18.14 -6.98 -5.04
N GLY A 83 18.84 -5.84 -4.91
CA GLY A 83 19.19 -5.32 -3.58
C GLY A 83 17.99 -4.78 -2.81
N LEU A 84 17.01 -4.16 -3.48
CA LEU A 84 15.73 -3.82 -2.86
C LEU A 84 14.98 -5.07 -2.39
N THR A 85 14.95 -6.12 -3.23
CA THR A 85 14.34 -7.41 -2.87
C THR A 85 14.98 -8.01 -1.63
N GLN A 86 16.31 -7.95 -1.50
CA GLN A 86 17.03 -8.41 -0.31
C GLN A 86 16.67 -7.62 0.96
N SER A 87 16.24 -6.36 0.80
CA SER A 87 15.88 -5.48 1.91
C SER A 87 14.39 -5.56 2.28
N LEU A 88 13.56 -6.32 1.55
CA LEU A 88 12.11 -6.42 1.81
C LEU A 88 11.77 -6.91 3.20
N SER A 89 12.59 -7.80 3.77
CA SER A 89 12.42 -8.30 5.14
C SER A 89 12.60 -7.23 6.23
N GLU A 90 13.17 -6.09 5.89
CA GLU A 90 13.29 -4.93 6.78
C GLU A 90 12.27 -3.85 6.42
N ILE A 91 12.11 -3.58 5.11
CA ILE A 91 11.23 -2.52 4.60
C ILE A 91 9.76 -2.85 4.88
N LEU A 92 9.28 -4.05 4.55
CA LEU A 92 7.85 -4.38 4.64
C LEU A 92 7.35 -4.38 6.09
N PRO A 93 8.04 -4.97 7.09
CA PRO A 93 7.65 -4.81 8.49
C PRO A 93 7.63 -3.36 8.97
N MET A 94 8.58 -2.55 8.50
CA MET A 94 8.62 -1.12 8.85
C MET A 94 7.41 -0.38 8.27
N LEU A 95 7.06 -0.60 7.00
CA LEU A 95 5.87 -0.03 6.38
C LEU A 95 4.59 -0.47 7.12
N TYR A 96 4.47 -1.75 7.48
CA TYR A 96 3.35 -2.23 8.28
C TYR A 96 3.26 -1.52 9.64
N THR A 97 4.41 -1.36 10.32
CA THR A 97 4.49 -0.63 11.59
C THR A 97 4.05 0.82 11.44
N PHE A 98 4.38 1.48 10.32
CA PHE A 98 3.93 2.85 10.06
C PHE A 98 2.41 2.92 9.91
N LEU A 99 1.81 1.99 9.15
CA LEU A 99 0.36 1.91 9.00
C LEU A 99 -0.32 1.74 10.37
N GLU A 100 0.11 0.77 11.17
CA GLU A 100 -0.51 0.48 12.47
C GLU A 100 -0.32 1.63 13.47
N ARG A 101 0.92 2.06 13.69
CA ARG A 101 1.27 3.06 14.70
C ARG A 101 0.67 4.43 14.37
N HIS A 102 0.81 4.90 13.13
CA HIS A 102 0.37 6.26 12.79
C HIS A 102 -1.14 6.32 12.59
N PHE A 103 -1.79 5.25 12.12
CA PHE A 103 -3.25 5.20 12.10
C PHE A 103 -3.84 5.26 13.52
N GLY A 104 -3.34 4.41 14.44
CA GLY A 104 -3.79 4.42 15.83
C GLY A 104 -3.54 5.75 16.53
N ALA A 105 -2.38 6.38 16.29
CA ALA A 105 -2.06 7.69 16.82
C ALA A 105 -2.96 8.79 16.24
N ALA A 106 -3.26 8.77 14.94
CA ALA A 106 -4.19 9.72 14.32
C ALA A 106 -5.56 9.69 15.01
N LEU A 107 -6.14 8.50 15.20
CA LEU A 107 -7.42 8.34 15.88
C LEU A 107 -7.39 8.85 17.32
N ASN A 108 -6.32 8.54 18.05
CA ASN A 108 -6.15 8.99 19.43
C ASN A 108 -6.03 10.52 19.52
N GLU A 109 -5.29 11.16 18.62
CA GLU A 109 -5.14 12.62 18.61
C GLU A 109 -6.42 13.35 18.16
N VAL A 110 -7.22 12.75 17.27
CA VAL A 110 -8.58 13.23 16.98
C VAL A 110 -9.45 13.21 18.26
N GLY A 111 -9.40 12.10 19.02
CA GLY A 111 -10.12 11.98 20.30
C GLY A 111 -9.69 13.00 21.35
N ARG A 112 -8.43 13.45 21.29
CA ARG A 112 -7.86 14.51 22.15
C ARG A 112 -8.06 15.93 21.61
N GLN A 113 -8.75 16.08 20.47
CA GLN A 113 -8.93 17.36 19.77
C GLN A 113 -7.62 18.02 19.32
N GLN A 114 -6.53 17.25 19.19
CA GLN A 114 -5.23 17.72 18.67
C GLN A 114 -5.18 17.53 17.15
N LEU A 115 -5.94 18.37 16.44
CA LEU A 115 -6.15 18.21 15.00
C LEU A 115 -4.85 18.30 14.17
N ASP A 116 -3.89 19.15 14.56
CA ASP A 116 -2.64 19.28 13.81
C ASP A 116 -1.75 18.03 13.94
N ALA A 117 -1.67 17.45 15.14
CA ALA A 117 -0.97 16.19 15.36
C ALA A 117 -1.65 15.03 14.61
N ALA A 118 -2.99 14.99 14.66
CA ALA A 118 -3.77 14.01 13.90
C ALA A 118 -3.49 14.10 12.39
N LYS A 119 -3.44 15.31 11.82
CA LYS A 119 -3.09 15.54 10.41
C LYS A 119 -1.70 15.05 10.05
N GLN A 120 -0.70 15.28 10.91
CA GLN A 120 0.66 14.78 10.67
C GLN A 120 0.71 13.25 10.64
N HIS A 121 0.00 12.59 11.57
CA HIS A 121 -0.12 11.14 11.56
C HIS A 121 -0.89 10.63 10.33
N ALA A 122 -1.98 11.29 9.93
CA ALA A 122 -2.73 10.94 8.73
C ALA A 122 -1.88 11.10 7.45
N ALA A 123 -1.11 12.17 7.33
CA ALA A 123 -0.16 12.36 6.22
C ALA A 123 0.88 11.22 6.15
N THR A 124 1.37 10.77 7.32
CA THR A 124 2.27 9.61 7.39
C THR A 124 1.60 8.34 6.87
N VAL A 125 0.34 8.07 7.24
CA VAL A 125 -0.41 6.89 6.77
C VAL A 125 -0.58 6.96 5.25
N THR A 126 -0.97 8.10 4.70
CA THR A 126 -1.11 8.30 3.25
C THR A 126 0.21 8.09 2.52
N ALA A 127 1.31 8.68 3.00
CA ALA A 127 2.64 8.48 2.43
C ALA A 127 3.07 7.00 2.47
N THR A 128 2.73 6.30 3.55
CA THR A 128 3.01 4.86 3.73
C THR A 128 2.20 4.00 2.76
N LEU A 129 0.91 4.29 2.56
CA LEU A 129 0.09 3.58 1.57
C LEU A 129 0.63 3.77 0.14
N ASN A 130 1.06 4.99 -0.20
CA ASN A 130 1.68 5.23 -1.51
C ASN A 130 3.00 4.47 -1.67
N ALA A 131 3.82 4.38 -0.61
CA ALA A 131 5.00 3.53 -0.63
C ALA A 131 4.62 2.06 -0.82
N VAL A 132 3.66 1.54 -0.04
CA VAL A 132 3.14 0.18 -0.17
C VAL A 132 2.68 -0.12 -1.59
N ASN A 133 1.98 0.80 -2.25
CA ASN A 133 1.54 0.65 -3.64
C ASN A 133 2.73 0.51 -4.60
N ALA A 134 3.78 1.29 -4.43
CA ALA A 134 5.00 1.18 -5.24
C ALA A 134 5.73 -0.17 -5.07
N TYR A 135 5.64 -0.81 -3.89
CA TYR A 135 6.14 -2.18 -3.69
C TYR A 135 5.16 -3.25 -4.18
N ALA A 136 3.85 -2.99 -4.13
CA ALA A 136 2.79 -3.93 -4.51
C ALA A 136 2.80 -4.30 -6.00
N GLU A 137 3.48 -3.52 -6.85
CA GLU A 137 3.63 -3.85 -8.27
C GLU A 137 4.57 -5.03 -8.51
N TRP A 138 5.68 -5.12 -7.78
CA TRP A 138 6.77 -6.07 -8.10
C TRP A 138 7.20 -7.00 -6.95
N ALA A 139 6.97 -6.63 -5.67
CA ALA A 139 7.41 -7.45 -4.54
C ALA A 139 6.65 -8.79 -4.48
N PRO A 140 7.26 -9.90 -4.05
CA PRO A 140 6.57 -11.19 -3.95
C PRO A 140 5.29 -11.09 -3.09
N LEU A 141 4.18 -11.62 -3.59
CA LEU A 141 2.91 -11.55 -2.87
C LEU A 141 2.96 -12.28 -1.52
N SER A 142 3.74 -13.36 -1.45
CA SER A 142 3.99 -14.09 -0.20
C SER A 142 4.69 -13.23 0.86
N ASP A 143 5.64 -12.38 0.48
CA ASP A 143 6.29 -11.44 1.39
C ASP A 143 5.30 -10.37 1.88
N LEU A 144 4.49 -9.80 0.98
CA LEU A 144 3.44 -8.84 1.35
C LEU A 144 2.44 -9.45 2.35
N ALA A 145 2.08 -10.72 2.18
CA ALA A 145 1.24 -11.45 3.12
C ALA A 145 1.96 -11.70 4.46
N LYS A 146 3.18 -12.24 4.40
CA LYS A 146 4.01 -12.62 5.56
C LYS A 146 4.26 -11.46 6.50
N TYR A 147 4.51 -10.26 5.96
CA TYR A 147 4.79 -9.07 6.76
C TYR A 147 3.54 -8.22 7.05
N GLY A 148 2.34 -8.76 6.82
CA GLY A 148 1.09 -8.15 7.27
C GLY A 148 0.56 -7.02 6.39
N ILE A 149 1.19 -6.70 5.26
CA ILE A 149 0.78 -5.59 4.38
C ILE A 149 -0.65 -5.79 3.87
N ILE A 150 -0.99 -7.00 3.40
CA ILE A 150 -2.35 -7.31 2.92
C ILE A 150 -3.39 -7.02 4.01
N HIS A 151 -3.10 -7.41 5.25
CA HIS A 151 -3.97 -7.17 6.39
C HIS A 151 -4.07 -5.68 6.73
N GLY A 152 -2.93 -4.96 6.75
CA GLY A 152 -2.88 -3.52 7.02
C GLY A 152 -3.71 -2.71 6.02
N CYS A 153 -3.55 -2.98 4.72
CA CYS A 153 -4.36 -2.35 3.67
C CYS A 153 -5.84 -2.75 3.80
N GLY A 154 -6.13 -4.02 4.06
CA GLY A 154 -7.51 -4.51 4.22
C GLY A 154 -8.25 -3.84 5.37
N PHE A 155 -7.57 -3.61 6.50
CA PHE A 155 -8.12 -2.88 7.64
C PHE A 155 -8.45 -1.43 7.28
N LEU A 156 -7.57 -0.77 6.52
CA LEU A 156 -7.74 0.63 6.11
C LEU A 156 -8.86 0.88 5.10
N LEU A 157 -9.40 -0.17 4.45
CA LEU A 157 -10.60 -0.06 3.60
C LEU A 157 -11.84 0.42 4.38
N SER A 158 -11.85 0.24 5.71
CA SER A 158 -12.95 0.73 6.57
C SER A 158 -12.85 2.22 6.92
N SER A 159 -11.74 2.89 6.57
CA SER A 159 -11.50 4.29 6.90
C SER A 159 -11.69 5.18 5.67
N PRO A 160 -12.70 6.08 5.64
CA PRO A 160 -12.97 6.93 4.47
C PRO A 160 -11.77 7.75 3.98
N ASP A 161 -10.95 8.25 4.92
CA ASP A 161 -9.77 9.07 4.60
C ASP A 161 -8.66 8.30 3.87
N PHE A 162 -8.63 6.96 4.00
CA PHE A 162 -7.51 6.13 3.52
C PHE A 162 -7.94 5.05 2.52
N ARG A 163 -9.24 4.74 2.43
CA ARG A 163 -9.75 3.58 1.68
C ARG A 163 -9.40 3.61 0.20
N LEU A 164 -9.34 4.78 -0.44
CA LEU A 164 -8.99 4.87 -1.88
C LEU A 164 -7.53 4.48 -2.13
N HIS A 165 -6.61 4.96 -1.29
CA HIS A 165 -5.20 4.57 -1.35
C HIS A 165 -5.00 3.08 -1.05
N ALA A 166 -5.78 2.53 -0.11
CA ALA A 166 -5.78 1.10 0.18
C ALA A 166 -6.42 0.26 -0.94
N CYS A 167 -7.44 0.78 -1.64
CA CYS A 167 -8.04 0.14 -2.81
C CYS A 167 -7.03 -0.03 -3.94
N GLU A 168 -6.19 0.97 -4.18
CA GLU A 168 -5.15 0.89 -5.20
C GLU A 168 -4.22 -0.30 -4.97
N PHE A 169 -3.82 -0.57 -3.71
CA PHE A 169 -3.08 -1.78 -3.37
C PHE A 169 -3.80 -3.05 -3.87
N PHE A 170 -5.10 -3.17 -3.58
CA PHE A 170 -5.89 -4.34 -3.98
C PHE A 170 -6.04 -4.44 -5.50
N LYS A 171 -6.21 -3.33 -6.21
CA LYS A 171 -6.25 -3.29 -7.67
C LYS A 171 -4.96 -3.80 -8.28
N LEU A 172 -3.81 -3.32 -7.79
CA LEU A 172 -2.49 -3.74 -8.23
C LEU A 172 -2.29 -5.24 -8.02
N VAL A 173 -2.54 -5.76 -6.81
CA VAL A 173 -2.27 -7.17 -6.52
C VAL A 173 -3.27 -8.12 -7.16
N SER A 174 -4.53 -7.72 -7.36
CA SER A 174 -5.59 -8.56 -7.92
C SER A 174 -5.31 -9.02 -9.36
N SER A 175 -4.62 -8.17 -10.12
CA SER A 175 -4.25 -8.43 -11.51
C SER A 175 -3.01 -9.33 -11.67
N ARG A 176 -2.33 -9.67 -10.57
CA ARG A 176 -1.10 -10.46 -10.61
C ARG A 176 -1.37 -11.89 -11.07
N LYS A 177 -0.48 -12.37 -11.92
CA LYS A 177 -0.51 -13.74 -12.43
C LYS A 177 0.12 -14.69 -11.42
N ARG A 178 -0.50 -15.86 -11.28
CA ARG A 178 0.03 -16.96 -10.47
C ARG A 178 1.43 -17.39 -10.94
N PRO A 179 2.43 -17.44 -10.05
CA PRO A 179 3.74 -18.01 -10.35
C PRO A 179 3.64 -19.49 -10.72
N VAL A 180 4.52 -19.95 -11.61
CA VAL A 180 4.59 -21.37 -12.05
C VAL A 180 5.54 -22.20 -11.17
N ASP A 181 6.23 -21.55 -10.24
CA ASP A 181 7.25 -22.16 -9.39
C ASP A 181 6.69 -22.69 -8.05
N SER A 182 7.59 -23.09 -7.16
CA SER A 182 7.27 -23.59 -5.82
C SER A 182 6.56 -22.58 -4.91
N SER A 183 6.56 -21.28 -5.26
CA SER A 183 5.85 -20.24 -4.48
C SER A 183 4.35 -20.19 -4.76
N SER A 184 3.85 -20.98 -5.71
CA SER A 184 2.43 -21.01 -6.11
C SER A 184 1.47 -21.24 -4.94
N SER A 185 1.80 -22.11 -3.99
CA SER A 185 0.93 -22.37 -2.83
C SER A 185 0.81 -21.17 -1.86
N GLU A 186 1.92 -20.48 -1.60
CA GLU A 186 1.93 -19.27 -0.76
C GLU A 186 1.22 -18.12 -1.47
N PHE A 187 1.41 -18.01 -2.79
CA PHE A 187 0.67 -17.07 -3.63
C PHE A 187 -0.83 -17.33 -3.58
N ASP A 188 -1.27 -18.59 -3.76
CA ASP A 188 -2.68 -18.95 -3.74
C ASP A 188 -3.29 -18.60 -2.37
N SER A 189 -2.60 -18.92 -1.27
CA SER A 189 -3.06 -18.55 0.08
C SER A 189 -3.21 -17.04 0.27
N ALA A 190 -2.24 -16.25 -0.22
CA ALA A 190 -2.32 -14.80 -0.16
C ALA A 190 -3.47 -14.24 -1.02
N MET A 191 -3.69 -14.81 -2.20
CA MET A 191 -4.83 -14.46 -3.06
C MET A 191 -6.17 -14.83 -2.43
N SER A 192 -6.31 -15.99 -1.81
CA SER A 192 -7.52 -16.37 -1.07
C SER A 192 -7.84 -15.36 0.04
N ASN A 193 -6.82 -14.87 0.75
CA ASN A 193 -6.99 -13.82 1.76
C ASN A 193 -7.49 -12.51 1.14
N ILE A 194 -6.94 -12.11 -0.01
CA ILE A 194 -7.39 -10.93 -0.75
C ILE A 194 -8.85 -11.07 -1.19
N PHE A 195 -9.25 -12.22 -1.73
CA PHE A 195 -10.65 -12.51 -2.05
C PHE A 195 -11.55 -12.31 -0.84
N GLN A 196 -11.21 -12.89 0.31
CA GLN A 196 -12.00 -12.78 1.54
C GLN A 196 -12.16 -11.33 2.00
N ILE A 197 -11.08 -10.54 2.00
CA ILE A 197 -11.12 -9.12 2.37
C ILE A 197 -12.08 -8.37 1.45
N LEU A 198 -11.92 -8.48 0.14
CA LEU A 198 -12.74 -7.74 -0.82
C LEU A 198 -14.21 -8.19 -0.83
N MET A 199 -14.48 -9.49 -0.68
CA MET A 199 -15.86 -9.99 -0.54
C MET A 199 -16.55 -9.47 0.72
N ASN A 200 -15.82 -9.39 1.84
CA ASN A 200 -16.38 -8.85 3.08
C ASN A 200 -16.69 -7.35 2.94
N VAL A 201 -15.76 -6.57 2.38
CA VAL A 201 -15.96 -5.14 2.14
C VAL A 201 -17.10 -4.87 1.15
N SER A 202 -17.18 -5.65 0.07
CA SER A 202 -18.29 -5.59 -0.88
C SER A 202 -19.64 -5.90 -0.21
N ARG A 203 -19.70 -6.92 0.65
CA ARG A 203 -20.91 -7.26 1.41
C ARG A 203 -21.34 -6.11 2.33
N ASP A 204 -20.39 -5.54 3.07
CA ASP A 204 -20.65 -4.44 3.99
C ASP A 204 -21.14 -3.19 3.24
N PHE A 205 -20.57 -2.91 2.07
CA PHE A 205 -21.03 -1.83 1.20
C PHE A 205 -22.47 -2.06 0.71
N LEU A 206 -22.76 -3.23 0.13
CA LEU A 206 -24.11 -3.57 -0.35
C LEU A 206 -25.16 -3.53 0.76
N TYR A 207 -24.81 -3.99 1.97
CA TYR A 207 -25.69 -3.93 3.13
C TYR A 207 -26.00 -2.48 3.54
N LYS A 208 -24.98 -1.59 3.53
CA LYS A 208 -25.19 -0.17 3.79
C LYS A 208 -26.07 0.46 2.71
N SER A 209 -25.79 0.25 1.43
CA SER A 209 -26.56 0.85 0.33
C SER A 209 -28.04 0.46 0.35
N THR A 210 -28.36 -0.79 0.70
CA THR A 210 -29.74 -1.28 0.77
C THR A 210 -30.49 -0.82 2.02
N SER A 211 -29.80 -0.67 3.15
CA SER A 211 -30.44 -0.33 4.44
C SER A 211 -30.60 1.16 4.70
N SER A 212 -29.74 2.00 4.13
CA SER A 212 -29.57 3.37 4.62
C SER A 212 -30.08 4.47 3.70
N GLY A 213 -30.54 4.18 2.47
CA GLY A 213 -30.98 5.21 1.52
C GLY A 213 -29.93 6.33 1.32
N VAL A 214 -28.67 6.03 1.65
CA VAL A 214 -27.56 6.96 1.66
C VAL A 214 -27.36 7.47 0.25
N VAL A 215 -27.34 8.79 0.11
CA VAL A 215 -26.89 9.45 -1.11
C VAL A 215 -25.45 9.02 -1.31
N ILE A 216 -25.22 8.18 -2.32
CA ILE A 216 -23.88 7.79 -2.74
C ILE A 216 -23.20 9.06 -3.25
N ASP A 217 -22.22 9.55 -2.51
CA ASP A 217 -21.36 10.63 -2.99
C ASP A 217 -20.33 10.10 -4.00
N GLU A 218 -19.62 11.01 -4.66
CA GLU A 218 -18.62 10.67 -5.67
C GLU A 218 -17.51 9.75 -5.12
N SER A 219 -17.13 9.93 -3.85
CA SER A 219 -16.08 9.14 -3.20
C SER A 219 -16.54 7.71 -2.85
N GLU A 220 -17.81 7.53 -2.47
CA GLU A 220 -18.42 6.22 -2.26
C GLU A 220 -18.56 5.46 -3.58
N PHE A 221 -18.90 6.16 -4.66
CA PHE A 221 -18.99 5.57 -6.00
C PHE A 221 -17.61 5.13 -6.50
N GLU A 222 -16.61 6.00 -6.41
CA GLU A 222 -15.22 5.68 -6.76
C GLU A 222 -14.72 4.47 -5.96
N PHE A 223 -14.97 4.45 -4.65
CA PHE A 223 -14.62 3.30 -3.81
C PHE A 223 -15.27 2.00 -4.29
N ALA A 224 -16.56 2.01 -4.61
CA ALA A 224 -17.26 0.84 -5.13
C ALA A 224 -16.71 0.38 -6.47
N GLU A 225 -16.35 1.31 -7.37
CA GLU A 225 -15.72 1.01 -8.65
C GLU A 225 -14.40 0.26 -8.47
N TYR A 226 -13.50 0.76 -7.60
CA TYR A 226 -12.23 0.08 -7.30
C TYR A 226 -12.43 -1.36 -6.77
N ILE A 227 -13.39 -1.56 -5.87
CA ILE A 227 -13.69 -2.89 -5.31
C ILE A 227 -14.22 -3.82 -6.42
N CYS A 228 -15.15 -3.34 -7.25
CA CYS A 228 -15.70 -4.09 -8.37
C CYS A 228 -14.62 -4.47 -9.40
N GLU A 229 -13.77 -3.53 -9.82
CA GLU A 229 -12.67 -3.79 -10.73
C GLU A 229 -11.71 -4.85 -10.18
N SER A 230 -11.35 -4.73 -8.90
CA SER A 230 -10.46 -5.67 -8.21
C SER A 230 -11.07 -7.07 -8.16
N MET A 231 -12.36 -7.16 -7.79
CA MET A 231 -13.10 -8.43 -7.75
C MET A 231 -13.18 -9.10 -9.12
N VAL A 232 -13.50 -8.35 -10.19
CA VAL A 232 -13.53 -8.85 -11.56
C VAL A 232 -12.15 -9.36 -11.99
N SER A 233 -11.10 -8.61 -11.68
CA SER A 233 -9.71 -8.99 -11.97
C SER A 233 -9.33 -10.31 -11.29
N LEU A 234 -9.69 -10.47 -10.01
CA LEU A 234 -9.47 -11.70 -9.23
C LEU A 234 -10.23 -12.88 -9.83
N GLY A 235 -11.52 -12.73 -10.14
CA GLY A 235 -12.31 -13.80 -10.75
C GLY A 235 -11.82 -14.18 -12.14
N SER A 236 -11.20 -13.26 -12.87
CA SER A 236 -10.68 -13.52 -14.22
C SER A 236 -9.34 -14.27 -14.18
N SER A 237 -8.45 -13.91 -13.26
CA SER A 237 -7.05 -14.38 -13.28
C SER A 237 -6.73 -15.40 -12.19
N ASN A 238 -7.51 -15.41 -11.10
CA ASN A 238 -7.14 -16.07 -9.85
C ASN A 238 -8.27 -16.89 -9.23
N LEU A 239 -9.35 -17.20 -9.97
CA LEU A 239 -10.51 -17.95 -9.46
C LEU A 239 -10.12 -19.30 -8.83
N GLN A 240 -9.08 -19.97 -9.33
CA GLN A 240 -8.56 -21.21 -8.79
C GLN A 240 -8.16 -21.14 -7.31
N CYS A 241 -7.88 -19.94 -6.79
CA CYS A 241 -7.50 -19.76 -5.38
C CYS A 241 -8.69 -19.93 -4.43
N ILE A 242 -9.93 -19.91 -4.94
CA ILE A 242 -11.14 -20.08 -4.13
C ILE A 242 -12.01 -21.26 -4.56
N THR A 243 -11.69 -21.95 -5.68
CA THR A 243 -12.49 -23.08 -6.17
C THR A 243 -12.49 -24.29 -5.23
N GLY A 244 -11.46 -24.45 -4.41
CA GLY A 244 -11.37 -25.52 -3.40
C GLY A 244 -12.36 -25.34 -2.24
N ASP A 245 -12.91 -24.14 -2.05
CA ASP A 245 -13.90 -23.84 -1.03
C ASP A 245 -15.24 -23.47 -1.69
N SER A 246 -16.15 -24.44 -1.73
CA SER A 246 -17.47 -24.28 -2.34
C SER A 246 -18.29 -23.14 -1.71
N THR A 247 -18.05 -22.83 -0.44
CA THR A 247 -18.77 -21.76 0.27
C THR A 247 -18.29 -20.40 -0.23
N ILE A 248 -16.99 -20.18 -0.27
CA ILE A 248 -16.35 -18.95 -0.76
C ILE A 248 -16.70 -18.72 -2.22
N LEU A 249 -16.59 -19.75 -3.07
CA LEU A 249 -16.94 -19.65 -4.48
C LEU A 249 -18.42 -19.29 -4.67
N SER A 250 -19.32 -19.90 -3.91
CA SER A 250 -20.76 -19.58 -4.01
C SER A 250 -21.06 -18.14 -3.61
N HIS A 251 -20.42 -17.63 -2.55
CA HIS A 251 -20.58 -16.26 -2.12
C HIS A 251 -20.05 -15.26 -3.15
N TYR A 252 -18.88 -15.55 -3.74
CA TYR A 252 -18.32 -14.74 -4.81
C TYR A 252 -19.28 -14.62 -6.01
N LEU A 253 -19.83 -15.74 -6.47
CA LEU A 253 -20.78 -15.76 -7.60
C LEU A 253 -22.11 -15.06 -7.28
N GLN A 254 -22.60 -15.20 -6.06
CA GLN A 254 -23.81 -14.50 -5.61
C GLN A 254 -23.62 -12.98 -5.61
N GLN A 255 -22.48 -12.50 -5.13
CA GLN A 255 -22.17 -11.07 -5.11
C GLN A 255 -22.05 -10.49 -6.53
N GLY A 256 -21.46 -11.22 -7.48
CA GLY A 256 -21.37 -10.78 -8.88
C GLY A 256 -22.70 -10.82 -9.66
N SER A 257 -23.77 -11.37 -9.07
CA SER A 257 -25.10 -11.47 -9.70
C SER A 257 -26.10 -10.44 -9.18
N CYS A 258 -25.72 -9.63 -8.19
CA CYS A 258 -26.51 -8.53 -7.64
C CYS A 258 -26.23 -7.22 -8.38
#